data_AF-A0A1M7S0T9-F1
#
_entry.id   AF-A0A1M7S0T9-F1
#
_cell.length_a   1.000
_cell.length_b   1.000
_cell.length_c   1.000
_cell.angle_alpha   90.00
_cell.angle_beta   90.00
_cell.angle_gamma   90.00
#
_symmetry.space_group_name_H-M   'P 1'
#
loop_
_entity.id
_entity.type
_entity.pdbx_description
1 polymer ?
#
loop_
_entity_poly.entity_id
_entity_poly.type
_entity_poly.pdbx_seq_one_letter_code
_entity_poly.pdbx_strand_id
1 'polypeptide(L)'
;MRLTRYFLPVLKETPADAQIASHRLMLRAGMIQQSSAGIYSWLPMGYKVLRRIEQIVHEEQQRAGHLPMLMPTLQPAELWRESGRYDAYGPEMLRIRDRHKRDLLYGPTNEEMITDIFRTHVSSYRQLPLTLYHIQWKFRDEVRPRFGVMRGREFLMKDGYNFDLTPEDAIHAYNRHMVSYLRTYERMGLKAIPMRAASGPIGGDDTHEFLVLAETGESEVFYDSAVEDLTLGDRAIDYDDRAQLAAIREEWTAPYARTDETHDEALFAQVPEERRRSARGIEVGQIFYFGTKYSEPMGALVTNEAGERVPVHMGSHGIGVSRLVGALIEAHHDERGIVWPEGVTPFGAGIVNLRQGDAAADAACEDLYARLSAAGVDPLYDDRSERAGAKFATMDLIGLPWRVTVGPRGLANGVVELTERRTGRSEEMTPDALVARLAQIYAAR
;
A
#
# COMPACT_ATOMS: atom_id res chain seq x y z
N MET A 1 -16.44 1.68 17.60
CA MET A 1 -15.56 1.32 18.73
C MET A 1 -15.60 2.39 19.84
N ARG A 2 -15.56 2.01 21.13
CA ARG A 2 -15.37 2.94 22.26
C ARG A 2 -13.92 2.99 22.68
N LEU A 3 -13.39 4.19 22.94
CA LEU A 3 -11.96 4.37 23.21
C LEU A 3 -11.54 3.80 24.58
N THR A 4 -12.42 3.84 25.60
CA THR A 4 -12.17 3.18 26.90
C THR A 4 -12.04 1.65 26.79
N ARG A 5 -12.51 1.06 25.68
CA ARG A 5 -12.44 -0.38 25.37
C ARG A 5 -11.49 -0.68 24.22
N TYR A 6 -10.70 0.29 23.78
CA TYR A 6 -9.78 0.15 22.66
C TYR A 6 -8.34 0.37 23.15
N PHE A 7 -7.43 -0.52 22.74
CA PHE A 7 -6.01 -0.38 23.09
C PHE A 7 -5.34 0.61 22.12
N LEU A 8 -5.16 1.84 22.60
CA LEU A 8 -4.54 2.95 21.85
C LEU A 8 -3.53 3.71 22.74
N PRO A 9 -2.30 3.21 22.87
CA PRO A 9 -1.29 3.78 23.76
C PRO A 9 -0.62 5.01 23.13
N VAL A 10 -1.33 6.13 23.06
CA VAL A 10 -0.77 7.38 22.49
C VAL A 10 0.38 7.93 23.33
N LEU A 11 1.44 8.40 22.67
CA LEU A 11 2.61 9.00 23.31
C LEU A 11 2.59 10.52 23.18
N LYS A 12 2.87 11.21 24.29
CA LYS A 12 3.00 12.67 24.30
C LYS A 12 4.26 13.12 23.57
N GLU A 13 5.37 12.46 23.88
CA GLU A 13 6.70 12.77 23.36
C GLU A 13 7.06 11.86 22.19
N THR A 14 7.88 12.40 21.29
CA THR A 14 8.42 11.67 20.15
C THR A 14 9.61 10.81 20.61
N PRO A 15 9.64 9.51 20.31
CA PRO A 15 10.82 8.68 20.54
C PRO A 15 12.06 9.23 19.78
N ALA A 16 13.19 9.33 20.47
CA ALA A 16 14.39 10.02 19.96
C ALA A 16 15.06 9.31 18.76
N ASP A 17 14.78 8.03 18.57
CA ASP A 17 15.29 7.17 17.50
C ASP A 17 14.49 7.29 16.18
N ALA A 18 13.32 7.94 16.21
CA ALA A 18 12.47 8.10 15.04
C ALA A 18 12.82 9.39 14.25
N GLN A 19 13.41 9.21 13.06
CA GLN A 19 13.97 10.30 12.26
C GLN A 19 12.96 10.98 11.32
N ILE A 20 12.04 10.22 10.71
CA ILE A 20 11.09 10.74 9.72
C ILE A 20 9.68 10.91 10.31
N ALA A 21 8.82 11.69 9.65
CA ALA A 21 7.49 12.05 10.16
C ALA A 21 6.61 10.82 10.38
N SER A 22 6.51 9.94 9.39
CA SER A 22 5.73 8.71 9.45
C SER A 22 6.12 7.81 10.62
N HIS A 23 7.41 7.51 10.79
CA HIS A 23 7.87 6.68 11.90
C HIS A 23 7.52 7.30 13.27
N ARG A 24 7.75 8.61 13.44
CA ARG A 24 7.41 9.35 14.66
C ARG A 24 5.91 9.30 14.94
N LEU A 25 5.09 9.57 13.93
CA LEU A 25 3.63 9.63 14.07
C LEU A 25 3.03 8.25 14.31
N MET A 26 3.51 7.19 13.65
CA MET A 26 3.03 5.82 13.91
C MET A 26 3.32 5.36 15.34
N LEU A 27 4.48 5.71 15.90
CA LEU A 27 4.79 5.44 17.31
C LEU A 27 3.89 6.27 18.24
N ARG A 28 3.82 7.60 18.01
CA ARG A 28 3.02 8.51 18.86
C ARG A 28 1.53 8.21 18.83
N ALA A 29 1.00 7.82 17.69
CA ALA A 29 -0.40 7.46 17.52
C ALA A 29 -0.72 6.05 18.04
N GLY A 30 0.27 5.29 18.55
CA GLY A 30 0.06 3.94 19.06
C GLY A 30 -0.33 2.94 17.97
N MET A 31 0.27 3.06 16.77
CA MET A 31 0.02 2.18 15.62
C MET A 31 0.98 0.99 15.56
N ILE A 32 2.23 1.19 15.97
CA ILE A 32 3.28 0.17 15.94
C ILE A 32 4.09 0.18 17.23
N GLN A 33 4.71 -0.94 17.54
CA GLN A 33 5.70 -1.07 18.59
C GLN A 33 6.89 -1.88 18.06
N GLN A 34 8.10 -1.36 18.21
CA GLN A 34 9.30 -2.06 17.78
C GLN A 34 9.60 -3.24 18.72
N SER A 35 9.78 -4.43 18.14
CA SER A 35 10.17 -5.65 18.86
C SER A 35 11.66 -5.94 18.72
N SER A 36 12.25 -5.60 17.57
CA SER A 36 13.69 -5.68 17.29
C SER A 36 14.03 -4.70 16.16
N ALA A 37 15.31 -4.53 15.82
CA ALA A 37 15.73 -3.70 14.69
C ALA A 37 14.97 -4.10 13.41
N GLY A 38 14.20 -3.19 12.83
CA GLY A 38 13.39 -3.43 11.63
C GLY A 38 12.22 -4.41 11.78
N ILE A 39 11.82 -4.80 12.99
CA ILE A 39 10.72 -5.76 13.23
C ILE A 39 9.70 -5.11 14.18
N TYR A 40 8.46 -5.02 13.73
CA TYR A 40 7.41 -4.24 14.39
C TYR A 40 6.16 -5.07 14.65
N SER A 41 5.62 -4.95 15.86
CA SER A 41 4.25 -5.36 16.17
C SER A 41 3.28 -4.28 15.69
N TRP A 42 2.20 -4.69 15.01
CA TRP A 42 1.12 -3.81 14.58
C TRP A 42 0.06 -3.74 15.68
N LEU A 43 -0.07 -2.58 16.31
CA LEU A 43 -1.07 -2.32 17.35
C LEU A 43 -2.46 -2.11 16.70
N PRO A 44 -3.57 -2.22 17.45
CA PRO A 44 -4.90 -2.33 16.85
C PRO A 44 -5.26 -1.29 15.80
N MET A 45 -4.90 -0.01 16.00
CA MET A 45 -5.16 1.03 15.01
C MET A 45 -4.28 0.87 13.77
N GLY A 46 -2.99 0.60 13.93
CA GLY A 46 -2.08 0.36 12.81
C GLY A 46 -2.48 -0.89 12.02
N TYR A 47 -2.84 -1.96 12.71
CA TYR A 47 -3.33 -3.19 12.11
C TYR A 47 -4.60 -2.97 11.30
N LYS A 48 -5.52 -2.13 11.80
CA LYS A 48 -6.74 -1.79 11.07
C LYS A 48 -6.46 -1.05 9.76
N VAL A 49 -5.52 -0.10 9.76
CA VAL A 49 -5.06 0.57 8.53
C VAL A 49 -4.40 -0.43 7.58
N LEU A 50 -3.52 -1.29 8.09
CA LEU A 50 -2.85 -2.33 7.29
C LEU A 50 -3.86 -3.22 6.57
N ARG A 51 -4.90 -3.69 7.28
CA ARG A 51 -5.97 -4.51 6.69
C ARG A 51 -6.81 -3.75 5.66
N ARG A 52 -7.03 -2.45 5.85
CA ARG A 52 -7.76 -1.61 4.89
C ARG A 52 -6.99 -1.46 3.58
N ILE A 53 -5.68 -1.23 3.67
CA ILE A 53 -4.79 -1.18 2.50
C ILE A 53 -4.76 -2.53 1.80
N GLU A 54 -4.57 -3.63 2.55
CA GLU A 54 -4.61 -5.00 2.03
C GLU A 54 -5.91 -5.30 1.27
N GLN A 55 -7.05 -4.87 1.79
CA GLN A 55 -8.35 -5.04 1.14
C GLN A 55 -8.42 -4.30 -0.21
N ILE A 56 -7.99 -3.03 -0.27
CA ILE A 56 -7.95 -2.27 -1.53
C ILE A 56 -7.06 -2.96 -2.56
N VAL A 57 -5.89 -3.43 -2.14
CA VAL A 57 -4.97 -4.18 -3.01
C VAL A 57 -5.65 -5.45 -3.53
N HIS A 58 -6.30 -6.24 -2.68
CA HIS A 58 -7.03 -7.44 -3.10
C HIS A 58 -8.12 -7.14 -4.13
N GLU A 59 -8.89 -6.06 -3.91
CA GLU A 59 -9.98 -5.66 -4.81
C GLU A 59 -9.45 -5.26 -6.19
N GLU A 60 -8.43 -4.42 -6.27
CA GLU A 60 -7.90 -3.97 -7.57
C GLU A 60 -7.12 -5.08 -8.29
N GLN A 61 -6.46 -5.99 -7.57
CA GLN A 61 -5.83 -7.17 -8.16
C GLN A 61 -6.86 -8.14 -8.74
N GLN A 62 -7.95 -8.43 -8.02
CA GLN A 62 -9.01 -9.31 -8.51
C GLN A 62 -9.82 -8.67 -9.63
N ARG A 63 -10.07 -7.35 -9.56
CA ARG A 63 -10.68 -6.58 -10.65
C ARG A 63 -9.87 -6.68 -11.94
N ALA A 64 -8.54 -6.70 -11.82
CA ALA A 64 -7.65 -6.90 -12.95
C ALA A 64 -7.60 -8.35 -13.45
N GLY A 65 -8.30 -9.31 -12.83
CA GLY A 65 -8.32 -10.73 -13.19
C GLY A 65 -7.19 -11.56 -12.58
N HIS A 66 -6.50 -11.07 -11.55
CA HIS A 66 -5.46 -11.83 -10.85
C HIS A 66 -6.07 -12.72 -9.76
N LEU A 67 -5.52 -13.92 -9.59
CA LEU A 67 -6.07 -14.92 -8.66
C LEU A 67 -5.28 -14.94 -7.33
N PRO A 68 -5.95 -14.75 -6.18
CA PRO A 68 -5.28 -14.81 -4.88
C PRO A 68 -4.97 -16.26 -4.47
N MET A 69 -3.82 -16.45 -3.85
CA MET A 69 -3.41 -17.68 -3.16
C MET A 69 -2.54 -17.34 -1.96
N LEU A 70 -1.98 -18.33 -1.27
CA LEU A 70 -1.06 -18.09 -0.15
C LEU A 70 0.07 -19.12 -0.12
N MET A 71 1.27 -18.68 -0.52
CA MET A 71 2.51 -19.44 -0.35
C MET A 71 3.07 -19.32 1.09
N PRO A 72 3.82 -20.34 1.57
CA PRO A 72 4.47 -20.31 2.89
C PRO A 72 5.59 -19.28 2.97
N THR A 73 5.88 -18.84 4.20
CA THR A 73 7.03 -17.94 4.49
C THR A 73 8.36 -18.67 4.46
N LEU A 74 8.40 -19.94 4.88
CA LEU A 74 9.59 -20.78 4.82
C LEU A 74 9.66 -21.50 3.47
N GLN A 75 10.81 -21.41 2.82
CA GLN A 75 11.05 -22.00 1.51
C GLN A 75 12.24 -22.97 1.54
N PRO A 76 12.20 -24.08 0.78
CA PRO A 76 13.33 -24.98 0.66
C PRO A 76 14.47 -24.32 -0.13
N ALA A 77 15.70 -24.44 0.35
CA ALA A 77 16.88 -23.91 -0.33
C ALA A 77 17.11 -24.55 -1.72
N GLU A 78 16.62 -25.77 -1.93
CA GLU A 78 16.73 -26.51 -3.19
C GLU A 78 16.13 -25.74 -4.37
N LEU A 79 14.93 -25.15 -4.20
CA LEU A 79 14.29 -24.33 -5.25
C LEU A 79 15.14 -23.13 -5.64
N TRP A 80 15.79 -22.48 -4.67
CA TRP A 80 16.67 -21.34 -4.91
C TRP A 80 18.01 -21.72 -5.53
N ARG A 81 18.43 -22.98 -5.37
CA ARG A 81 19.61 -23.51 -6.07
C ARG A 81 19.28 -23.80 -7.53
N GLU A 82 18.06 -24.25 -7.85
CA GLU A 82 17.62 -24.44 -9.23
C GLU A 82 17.67 -23.15 -10.05
N SER A 83 17.24 -22.01 -9.48
CA SER A 83 17.33 -20.70 -10.15
C SER A 83 18.74 -20.08 -10.09
N GLY A 84 19.67 -20.68 -9.34
CA GLY A 84 21.00 -20.12 -9.06
C GLY A 84 21.00 -18.91 -8.10
N ARG A 85 19.86 -18.52 -7.53
CA ARG A 85 19.75 -17.33 -6.66
C ARG A 85 20.14 -17.58 -5.21
N TYR A 86 20.23 -18.84 -4.75
CA TYR A 86 20.52 -19.14 -3.34
C TYR A 86 21.78 -18.42 -2.81
N ASP A 87 22.89 -18.48 -3.55
CA ASP A 87 24.14 -17.82 -3.17
C ASP A 87 24.27 -16.40 -3.77
N ALA A 88 23.63 -16.14 -4.91
CA ALA A 88 23.68 -14.84 -5.56
C ALA A 88 22.87 -13.74 -4.82
N TYR A 89 21.87 -14.12 -4.01
CA TYR A 89 21.06 -13.15 -3.25
C TYR A 89 21.87 -12.42 -2.16
N GLY A 90 22.94 -13.04 -1.67
CA GLY A 90 23.83 -12.45 -0.68
C GLY A 90 23.27 -12.42 0.76
N PRO A 91 23.81 -11.55 1.63
CA PRO A 91 23.58 -11.59 3.07
C PRO A 91 22.18 -11.14 3.51
N GLU A 92 21.41 -10.50 2.63
CA GLU A 92 20.02 -10.12 2.95
C GLU A 92 19.08 -11.33 3.04
N MET A 93 19.50 -12.51 2.56
CA MET A 93 18.71 -13.74 2.67
C MET A 93 18.85 -14.35 4.07
N LEU A 94 17.74 -14.39 4.82
CA LEU A 94 17.69 -15.08 6.11
C LEU A 94 17.62 -16.60 5.91
N ARG A 95 18.77 -17.28 6.01
CA ARG A 95 18.90 -18.74 5.93
C ARG A 95 18.60 -19.39 7.28
N ILE A 96 17.86 -20.49 7.26
CA ILE A 96 17.39 -21.23 8.44
C ILE A 96 17.76 -22.70 8.27
N ARG A 97 18.17 -23.38 9.35
CA ARG A 97 18.39 -24.83 9.33
C ARG A 97 17.46 -25.51 10.32
N ASP A 98 16.68 -26.49 9.84
CA ASP A 98 15.74 -27.20 10.70
C ASP A 98 16.42 -28.27 11.58
N ARG A 99 15.64 -28.91 12.46
CA ARG A 99 16.13 -29.98 13.36
C ARG A 99 16.64 -31.24 12.64
N HIS A 100 16.25 -31.43 11.39
CA HIS A 100 16.70 -32.52 10.52
C HIS A 100 17.85 -32.09 9.61
N LYS A 101 18.44 -30.92 9.88
CA LYS A 101 19.57 -30.36 9.15
C LYS A 101 19.25 -29.98 7.70
N ARG A 102 17.98 -29.78 7.36
CA ARG A 102 17.53 -29.28 6.05
C ARG A 102 17.73 -27.78 5.98
N ASP A 103 18.18 -27.31 4.81
CA ASP A 103 18.38 -25.90 4.54
C ASP A 103 17.06 -25.28 4.06
N LEU A 104 16.62 -24.28 4.80
CA LEU A 104 15.45 -23.46 4.54
C LEU A 104 15.88 -21.99 4.47
N LEU A 105 14.96 -21.14 4.07
CA LEU A 105 15.09 -19.69 4.19
C LEU A 105 13.73 -19.07 4.46
N TYR A 106 13.73 -17.91 5.11
CA TYR A 106 12.54 -17.05 5.14
C TYR A 106 12.50 -16.28 3.82
N GLY A 107 11.46 -16.49 3.03
CA GLY A 107 11.31 -15.95 1.68
C GLY A 107 11.40 -14.42 1.63
N PRO A 108 12.39 -13.83 0.93
CA PRO A 108 12.41 -12.41 0.64
C PRO A 108 11.54 -12.02 -0.57
N THR A 109 11.17 -13.02 -1.39
CA THR A 109 10.27 -13.02 -2.55
C THR A 109 9.95 -14.48 -2.92
N ASN A 110 9.18 -14.73 -3.98
CA ASN A 110 8.56 -16.02 -4.28
C ASN A 110 8.66 -16.48 -5.77
N GLU A 111 9.57 -15.93 -6.60
CA GLU A 111 9.65 -16.33 -8.03
C GLU A 111 9.89 -17.84 -8.22
N GLU A 112 10.77 -18.46 -7.44
CA GLU A 112 11.04 -19.90 -7.54
C GLU A 112 9.84 -20.74 -7.08
N MET A 113 9.22 -20.35 -5.97
CA MET A 113 8.11 -21.09 -5.39
C MET A 113 6.87 -21.09 -6.29
N ILE A 114 6.53 -19.95 -6.88
CA ILE A 114 5.39 -19.87 -7.79
C ILE A 114 5.67 -20.58 -9.11
N THR A 115 6.92 -20.57 -9.59
CA THR A 115 7.34 -21.33 -10.77
C THR A 115 7.22 -22.84 -10.53
N ASP A 116 7.59 -23.32 -9.35
CA ASP A 116 7.44 -24.74 -8.97
C ASP A 116 5.97 -25.19 -8.92
N ILE A 117 5.09 -24.34 -8.37
CA ILE A 117 3.64 -24.59 -8.36
C ILE A 117 3.11 -24.62 -9.79
N PHE A 118 3.49 -23.65 -10.63
CA PHE A 118 3.05 -23.57 -12.02
C PHE A 118 3.48 -24.80 -12.83
N ARG A 119 4.77 -25.16 -12.82
CA ARG A 119 5.33 -26.26 -13.63
C ARG A 119 4.72 -27.63 -13.28
N THR A 120 4.20 -27.76 -12.05
CA THR A 120 3.56 -28.99 -11.57
C THR A 120 2.13 -29.16 -12.10
N HIS A 121 1.42 -28.07 -12.38
CA HIS A 121 -0.03 -28.09 -12.63
C HIS A 121 -0.45 -27.56 -14.01
N VAL A 122 0.42 -26.84 -14.71
CA VAL A 122 0.12 -26.23 -16.00
C VAL A 122 0.99 -26.88 -17.09
N SER A 123 0.36 -27.40 -18.14
CA SER A 123 1.05 -28.18 -19.18
C SER A 123 0.68 -27.79 -20.62
N SER A 124 -0.35 -26.96 -20.80
CA SER A 124 -0.85 -26.55 -22.12
C SER A 124 -1.07 -25.05 -22.18
N TYR A 125 -0.78 -24.47 -23.35
CA TYR A 125 -1.04 -23.06 -23.64
C TYR A 125 -2.50 -22.63 -23.41
N ARG A 126 -3.46 -23.57 -23.47
CA ARG A 126 -4.89 -23.31 -23.23
C ARG A 126 -5.22 -22.88 -21.79
N GLN A 127 -4.27 -23.04 -20.87
CA GLN A 127 -4.38 -22.61 -19.48
C GLN A 127 -3.77 -21.21 -19.26
N LEU A 128 -3.25 -20.58 -20.31
CA LEU A 128 -2.65 -19.24 -20.31
C LEU A 128 -3.59 -18.24 -21.02
N PRO A 129 -3.54 -16.94 -20.67
CA PRO A 129 -2.66 -16.32 -19.66
C PRO A 129 -3.10 -16.64 -18.23
N LEU A 130 -2.14 -16.67 -17.30
CA LEU A 130 -2.41 -16.92 -15.87
C LEU A 130 -1.67 -15.90 -15.01
N THR A 131 -2.36 -15.33 -14.02
CA THR A 131 -1.73 -14.47 -13.01
C THR A 131 -2.15 -14.87 -11.61
N LEU A 132 -1.16 -15.20 -10.78
CA LEU A 132 -1.34 -15.61 -9.39
C LEU A 132 -0.67 -14.60 -8.47
N TYR A 133 -1.26 -14.31 -7.31
CA TYR A 133 -0.65 -13.41 -6.32
C TYR A 133 -0.96 -13.83 -4.89
N HIS A 134 -0.17 -13.36 -3.93
CA HIS A 134 -0.50 -13.44 -2.51
C HIS A 134 -0.17 -12.13 -1.79
N ILE A 135 -0.71 -11.97 -0.58
CA ILE A 135 -0.27 -10.94 0.36
C ILE A 135 0.29 -11.67 1.57
N GLN A 136 1.61 -11.59 1.75
CA GLN A 136 2.33 -12.41 2.73
C GLN A 136 3.54 -11.67 3.31
N TRP A 137 3.89 -12.03 4.54
CA TRP A 137 5.10 -11.55 5.20
C TRP A 137 6.36 -12.03 4.48
N LYS A 138 7.29 -11.12 4.34
CA LYS A 138 8.61 -11.33 3.75
C LYS A 138 9.67 -10.94 4.76
N PHE A 139 10.87 -11.50 4.58
CA PHE A 139 12.03 -11.12 5.37
C PHE A 139 13.22 -10.79 4.48
N ARG A 140 13.81 -9.62 4.67
CA ARG A 140 15.13 -9.24 4.13
C ARG A 140 15.98 -8.78 5.30
N ASP A 141 17.15 -9.38 5.51
CA ASP A 141 18.04 -9.03 6.62
C ASP A 141 18.84 -7.75 6.29
N GLU A 142 18.10 -6.65 6.16
CA GLU A 142 18.61 -5.33 5.84
C GLU A 142 19.71 -4.94 6.84
N VAL A 143 20.87 -4.56 6.30
CA VAL A 143 22.08 -4.28 7.07
C VAL A 143 21.87 -3.10 8.02
N ARG A 144 21.08 -2.10 7.61
CA ARG A 144 20.75 -0.93 8.43
C ARG A 144 19.26 -0.61 8.37
N PRO A 145 18.42 -1.35 9.11
CA PRO A 145 16.98 -1.08 9.16
C PRO A 145 16.74 0.30 9.75
N ARG A 146 15.91 1.10 9.08
CA ARG A 146 15.67 2.50 9.41
C ARG A 146 14.27 2.93 9.00
N PHE A 147 13.87 4.13 9.42
CA PHE A 147 12.63 4.76 8.94
C PHE A 147 11.35 3.96 9.25
N GLY A 148 11.33 3.20 10.34
CA GLY A 148 10.13 2.48 10.76
C GLY A 148 9.75 1.37 9.77
N VAL A 149 8.49 1.39 9.34
CA VAL A 149 7.92 0.42 8.38
C VAL A 149 8.41 0.62 6.93
N MET A 150 9.15 1.69 6.65
CA MET A 150 9.63 2.02 5.31
C MET A 150 10.79 1.11 4.87
N ARG A 151 11.73 0.86 5.79
CA ARG A 151 12.92 0.04 5.57
C ARG A 151 13.18 -0.85 6.79
N GLY A 152 12.22 -1.76 7.00
CA GLY A 152 12.29 -2.83 8.00
C GLY A 152 12.98 -4.10 7.48
N ARG A 153 12.97 -5.14 8.29
CA ARG A 153 13.43 -6.50 7.92
C ARG A 153 12.27 -7.44 7.64
N GLU A 154 11.26 -7.43 8.52
CA GLU A 154 10.01 -8.16 8.31
C GLU A 154 8.94 -7.17 7.82
N PHE A 155 8.35 -7.44 6.65
CA PHE A 155 7.42 -6.53 6.00
C PHE A 155 6.33 -7.29 5.24
N LEU A 156 5.16 -6.68 5.08
CA LEU A 156 4.03 -7.25 4.37
C LEU A 156 4.08 -6.79 2.92
N MET A 157 4.04 -7.74 1.99
CA MET A 157 4.10 -7.47 0.56
C MET A 157 2.97 -8.19 -0.15
N LYS A 158 2.37 -7.51 -1.13
CA LYS A 158 1.63 -8.18 -2.19
C LYS A 158 2.58 -8.40 -3.34
N ASP A 159 2.84 -9.64 -3.67
CA ASP A 159 3.63 -10.07 -4.81
C ASP A 159 2.81 -11.04 -5.65
N GLY A 160 2.87 -10.86 -6.96
CA GLY A 160 2.23 -11.75 -7.91
C GLY A 160 3.01 -11.86 -9.20
N TYR A 161 2.58 -12.82 -10.00
CA TYR A 161 3.38 -13.43 -11.05
C TYR A 161 2.47 -13.83 -12.20
N ASN A 162 2.81 -13.38 -13.40
CA ASN A 162 2.15 -13.78 -14.64
C ASN A 162 2.94 -14.88 -15.35
N PHE A 163 2.21 -15.72 -16.07
CA PHE A 163 2.72 -16.77 -16.94
C PHE A 163 1.99 -16.67 -18.27
N ASP A 164 2.75 -16.48 -19.33
CA ASP A 164 2.24 -16.16 -20.66
C ASP A 164 2.97 -16.99 -21.72
N LEU A 165 2.32 -17.21 -22.86
CA LEU A 165 2.89 -18.05 -23.92
C LEU A 165 3.98 -17.30 -24.69
N THR A 166 3.76 -16.01 -24.98
CA THR A 166 4.66 -15.19 -25.79
C THR A 166 5.07 -13.90 -25.07
N PRO A 167 6.14 -13.22 -25.51
CA PRO A 167 6.51 -11.90 -25.01
C PRO A 167 5.35 -10.89 -25.10
N GLU A 168 4.60 -10.88 -26.20
CA GLU A 168 3.50 -9.95 -26.43
C GLU A 168 2.35 -10.14 -25.44
N ASP A 169 2.06 -11.40 -25.08
CA ASP A 169 1.10 -11.73 -24.03
C ASP A 169 1.59 -11.26 -22.65
N ALA A 170 2.88 -11.45 -22.35
CA ALA A 170 3.48 -10.97 -21.11
C ALA A 170 3.46 -9.43 -21.01
N ILE A 171 3.63 -8.70 -22.13
CA ILE A 171 3.48 -7.24 -22.14
C ILE A 171 2.03 -6.82 -21.89
N HIS A 172 1.04 -7.57 -22.37
CA HIS A 172 -0.35 -7.30 -22.00
C HIS A 172 -0.59 -7.52 -20.50
N ALA A 173 -0.04 -8.58 -19.90
CA ALA A 173 -0.09 -8.79 -18.45
C ALA A 173 0.61 -7.63 -17.69
N TYR A 174 1.76 -7.18 -18.16
CA TYR A 174 2.46 -6.01 -17.63
C TYR A 174 1.58 -4.75 -17.64
N ASN A 175 0.85 -4.50 -18.73
CA ASN A 175 -0.09 -3.39 -18.83
C ASN A 175 -1.26 -3.52 -17.83
N ARG A 176 -1.79 -4.74 -17.63
CA ARG A 176 -2.80 -5.01 -16.58
C ARG A 176 -2.27 -4.65 -15.20
N HIS A 177 -1.02 -5.00 -14.90
CA HIS A 177 -0.38 -4.65 -13.63
C HIS A 177 -0.21 -3.14 -13.48
N MET A 178 0.28 -2.44 -14.51
CA MET A 178 0.41 -0.98 -14.55
C MET A 178 -0.90 -0.29 -14.16
N VAL A 179 -1.99 -0.63 -14.86
CA VAL A 179 -3.30 0.00 -14.63
C VAL A 179 -3.88 -0.35 -13.27
N SER A 180 -3.74 -1.61 -12.83
CA SER A 180 -4.19 -2.04 -11.50
C SER A 180 -3.47 -1.28 -10.38
N TYR A 181 -2.18 -1.00 -10.53
CA TYR A 181 -1.38 -0.25 -9.56
C TYR A 181 -1.78 1.22 -9.51
N LEU A 182 -1.90 1.87 -10.67
CA LEU A 182 -2.37 3.26 -10.76
C LEU A 182 -3.70 3.42 -10.02
N ARG A 183 -4.67 2.53 -10.27
CA ARG A 183 -5.97 2.54 -9.55
C ARG A 183 -5.81 2.29 -8.06
N THR A 184 -4.95 1.34 -7.68
CA THR A 184 -4.70 0.99 -6.28
C THR A 184 -4.23 2.21 -5.49
N TYR A 185 -3.24 2.95 -6.02
CA TYR A 185 -2.69 4.12 -5.34
C TYR A 185 -3.67 5.30 -5.33
N GLU A 186 -4.38 5.56 -6.43
CA GLU A 186 -5.41 6.60 -6.47
C GLU A 186 -6.54 6.35 -5.46
N ARG A 187 -7.01 5.10 -5.33
CA ARG A 187 -8.02 4.72 -4.32
C ARG A 187 -7.55 4.96 -2.89
N MET A 188 -6.24 4.89 -2.64
CA MET A 188 -5.63 5.20 -1.34
C MET A 188 -5.42 6.71 -1.13
N GLY A 189 -5.70 7.55 -2.13
CA GLY A 189 -5.37 8.98 -2.09
C GLY A 189 -3.87 9.25 -2.25
N LEU A 190 -3.13 8.32 -2.87
CA LEU A 190 -1.72 8.49 -3.22
C LEU A 190 -1.57 8.80 -4.70
N LYS A 191 -0.54 9.59 -4.98
CA LYS A 191 -0.08 9.88 -6.33
C LYS A 191 1.27 9.22 -6.52
N ALA A 192 1.25 7.95 -6.91
CA ALA A 192 2.45 7.18 -7.17
C ALA A 192 2.75 7.21 -8.67
N ILE A 193 3.86 7.84 -9.03
CA ILE A 193 4.27 8.05 -10.42
C ILE A 193 5.01 6.80 -10.90
N PRO A 194 4.60 6.17 -12.01
CA PRO A 194 5.39 5.11 -12.63
C PRO A 194 6.65 5.73 -13.25
N MET A 195 7.81 5.29 -12.80
CA MET A 195 9.11 5.74 -13.28
C MET A 195 9.90 4.56 -13.80
N ARG A 196 10.59 4.75 -14.93
CA ARG A 196 11.52 3.73 -15.42
C ARG A 196 12.62 3.53 -14.38
N ALA A 197 12.94 2.27 -14.10
CA ALA A 197 13.87 1.87 -13.04
C ALA A 197 14.83 0.79 -13.53
N ALA A 198 15.83 0.44 -12.72
CA ALA A 198 16.69 -0.71 -12.99
C ALA A 198 15.97 -2.02 -12.63
N SER A 199 16.28 -3.10 -13.33
CA SER A 199 15.65 -4.41 -13.09
C SER A 199 16.23 -5.17 -11.88
N GLY A 200 17.38 -4.72 -11.37
CA GLY A 200 18.10 -5.35 -10.26
C GLY A 200 18.36 -6.86 -10.45
N PRO A 201 18.48 -7.62 -9.34
CA PRO A 201 18.68 -9.07 -9.38
C PRO A 201 17.49 -9.87 -9.94
N ILE A 202 16.31 -9.25 -10.08
CA ILE A 202 15.11 -9.86 -10.68
C ILE A 202 15.27 -9.96 -12.20
N GLY A 203 15.98 -9.02 -12.85
CA GLY A 203 16.30 -9.04 -14.29
C GLY A 203 15.14 -8.57 -15.19
N GLY A 204 15.40 -8.41 -16.49
CA GLY A 204 14.44 -7.93 -17.49
C GLY A 204 14.71 -6.51 -18.01
N ASP A 205 14.08 -6.14 -19.14
CA ASP A 205 14.29 -4.84 -19.82
C ASP A 205 13.15 -3.82 -19.59
N ASP A 206 11.96 -4.32 -19.22
CA ASP A 206 10.77 -3.52 -18.93
C ASP A 206 10.43 -3.57 -17.44
N THR A 207 10.76 -2.47 -16.74
CA THR A 207 10.49 -2.30 -15.31
C THR A 207 10.07 -0.87 -15.00
N HIS A 208 9.06 -0.73 -14.14
CA HIS A 208 8.64 0.55 -13.60
C HIS A 208 8.48 0.44 -12.09
N GLU A 209 9.09 1.37 -11.38
CA GLU A 209 8.84 1.63 -9.97
C GLU A 209 7.73 2.67 -9.84
N PHE A 210 6.85 2.48 -8.87
CA PHE A 210 5.83 3.44 -8.51
C PHE A 210 6.31 4.23 -7.31
N LEU A 211 6.65 5.51 -7.53
CA LEU A 211 7.22 6.36 -6.51
C LEU A 211 6.24 7.44 -6.05
N VAL A 212 6.05 7.54 -4.75
CA VAL A 212 5.38 8.69 -4.11
C VAL A 212 6.45 9.74 -3.81
N LEU A 213 6.29 10.94 -4.35
CA LEU A 213 7.23 12.04 -4.11
C LEU A 213 7.23 12.45 -2.64
N ALA A 214 8.40 12.45 -2.01
CA ALA A 214 8.61 12.84 -0.62
C ALA A 214 10.07 13.21 -0.37
N GLU A 215 10.33 14.29 0.38
CA GLU A 215 11.70 14.73 0.71
C GLU A 215 12.52 13.66 1.44
N THR A 216 11.84 12.80 2.20
CA THR A 216 12.41 11.67 2.95
C THR A 216 12.59 10.40 2.11
N GLY A 217 12.19 10.43 0.83
CA GLY A 217 12.32 9.31 -0.10
C GLY A 217 13.76 8.85 -0.27
N GLU A 218 13.97 7.55 -0.50
CA GLU A 218 15.32 7.00 -0.63
C GLU A 218 15.89 7.18 -2.03
N SER A 219 15.03 7.11 -3.06
CA SER A 219 15.41 7.20 -4.47
C SER A 219 15.43 8.65 -4.95
N GLU A 220 16.49 9.05 -5.65
CA GLU A 220 16.51 10.30 -6.41
C GLU A 220 15.81 10.09 -7.77
N VAL A 221 15.01 11.06 -8.19
CA VAL A 221 14.16 10.93 -9.38
C VAL A 221 14.19 12.20 -10.23
N PHE A 222 14.02 12.01 -11.54
CA PHE A 222 14.00 13.07 -12.55
C PHE A 222 12.80 12.89 -13.46
N TYR A 223 11.97 13.93 -13.60
CA TYR A 223 10.71 13.81 -14.32
C TYR A 223 10.23 15.13 -14.95
N ASP A 224 9.34 15.00 -15.95
CA ASP A 224 8.50 16.06 -16.50
C ASP A 224 7.28 16.24 -15.59
N SER A 225 7.08 17.44 -15.05
CA SER A 225 5.97 17.74 -14.14
C SER A 225 4.59 17.48 -14.75
N ALA A 226 4.44 17.34 -16.08
CA ALA A 226 3.17 16.96 -16.69
C ALA A 226 2.65 15.60 -16.21
N VAL A 227 3.53 14.68 -15.77
CA VAL A 227 3.12 13.39 -15.19
C VAL A 227 2.30 13.57 -13.91
N GLU A 228 2.46 14.71 -13.25
CA GLU A 228 1.70 15.04 -12.05
C GLU A 228 0.23 15.36 -12.38
N ASP A 229 -0.10 15.78 -13.58
CA ASP A 229 -1.49 16.12 -13.90
C ASP A 229 -2.32 14.91 -14.33
N LEU A 230 -1.68 13.73 -14.47
CA LEU A 230 -2.33 12.50 -14.88
C LEU A 230 -3.16 11.89 -13.75
N THR A 231 -4.37 11.46 -14.10
CA THR A 231 -5.25 10.67 -13.23
C THR A 231 -6.10 9.71 -14.05
N LEU A 232 -6.37 8.51 -13.50
CA LEU A 232 -7.38 7.62 -14.07
C LEU A 232 -8.78 8.09 -13.73
N GLY A 233 -9.01 8.62 -12.53
CA GLY A 233 -10.32 9.06 -12.07
C GLY A 233 -11.38 7.96 -12.24
N ASP A 234 -12.55 8.33 -12.77
CA ASP A 234 -13.70 7.43 -12.94
C ASP A 234 -13.68 6.65 -14.27
N ARG A 235 -12.54 6.58 -14.98
CA ARG A 235 -12.42 5.83 -16.24
C ARG A 235 -12.87 4.38 -16.05
N ALA A 236 -13.78 3.94 -16.92
CA ALA A 236 -14.14 2.52 -17.04
C ALA A 236 -13.00 1.77 -17.74
N ILE A 237 -12.47 0.74 -17.08
CA ILE A 237 -11.34 -0.05 -17.56
C ILE A 237 -11.84 -1.46 -17.85
N ASP A 238 -11.69 -1.88 -19.10
CA ASP A 238 -11.81 -3.27 -19.52
C ASP A 238 -10.41 -3.89 -19.53
N TYR A 239 -10.16 -4.82 -18.61
CA TYR A 239 -8.85 -5.45 -18.48
C TYR A 239 -8.58 -6.49 -19.60
N ASP A 240 -9.58 -6.86 -20.38
CA ASP A 240 -9.45 -7.73 -21.55
C ASP A 240 -9.17 -6.93 -22.84
N ASP A 241 -9.38 -5.61 -22.83
CA ASP A 241 -9.06 -4.73 -23.96
C ASP A 241 -7.56 -4.36 -23.98
N ARG A 242 -6.79 -5.11 -24.78
CA ARG A 242 -5.35 -4.91 -24.95
C ARG A 242 -4.99 -3.50 -25.43
N ALA A 243 -5.79 -2.92 -26.33
CA ALA A 243 -5.51 -1.61 -26.90
C ALA A 243 -5.76 -0.51 -25.87
N GLN A 244 -6.84 -0.62 -25.09
CA GLN A 244 -7.13 0.32 -24.01
C GLN A 244 -5.99 0.35 -22.98
N LEU A 245 -5.55 -0.82 -22.50
CA LEU A 245 -4.49 -0.89 -21.50
C LEU A 245 -3.14 -0.41 -22.02
N ALA A 246 -2.82 -0.69 -23.29
CA ALA A 246 -1.61 -0.18 -23.93
C ALA A 246 -1.63 1.35 -24.03
N ALA A 247 -2.76 1.94 -24.43
CA ALA A 247 -2.92 3.39 -24.52
C ALA A 247 -2.78 4.06 -23.14
N ILE A 248 -3.31 3.46 -22.08
CA ILE A 248 -3.12 3.98 -20.70
C ILE A 248 -1.63 3.91 -20.31
N ARG A 249 -0.95 2.79 -20.56
CA ARG A 249 0.49 2.72 -20.29
C ARG A 249 1.24 3.80 -21.05
N GLU A 250 0.96 3.99 -22.34
CA GLU A 250 1.61 5.00 -23.17
C GLU A 250 1.37 6.41 -22.64
N GLU A 251 0.12 6.74 -22.27
CA GLU A 251 -0.25 8.02 -21.64
C GLU A 251 0.58 8.29 -20.38
N TRP A 252 0.71 7.30 -19.49
CA TRP A 252 1.44 7.42 -18.23
C TRP A 252 2.96 7.34 -18.35
N THR A 253 3.49 6.87 -19.49
CA THR A 253 4.94 6.75 -19.74
C THR A 253 5.46 7.71 -20.80
N ALA A 254 4.58 8.48 -21.45
CA ALA A 254 4.94 9.49 -22.42
C ALA A 254 5.71 10.67 -21.80
N PRO A 255 5.31 11.25 -20.65
CA PRO A 255 6.17 12.18 -19.93
C PRO A 255 7.44 11.48 -19.44
N TYR A 256 8.58 12.17 -19.52
CA TYR A 256 9.84 11.63 -19.00
C TYR A 256 9.71 11.43 -17.48
N ALA A 257 9.95 10.22 -16.97
CA ALA A 257 9.98 9.93 -15.53
C ALA A 257 10.90 8.74 -15.24
N ARG A 258 12.00 8.96 -14.50
CA ARG A 258 13.04 7.96 -14.27
C ARG A 258 13.68 8.07 -12.89
N THR A 259 14.08 6.94 -12.33
CA THR A 259 15.04 6.90 -11.20
C THR A 259 16.44 7.34 -11.67
N ASP A 260 17.27 7.76 -10.73
CA ASP A 260 18.69 8.11 -10.96
C ASP A 260 19.46 7.05 -11.75
N GLU A 261 19.23 5.77 -11.44
CA GLU A 261 19.89 4.62 -12.09
C GLU A 261 19.64 4.53 -13.60
N THR A 262 18.48 5.02 -14.08
CA THR A 262 18.11 4.99 -15.49
C THR A 262 17.99 6.38 -16.12
N HIS A 263 18.41 7.41 -15.39
CA HIS A 263 18.39 8.78 -15.84
C HIS A 263 19.28 8.96 -17.09
N ASP A 264 18.70 9.58 -18.12
CA ASP A 264 19.37 9.95 -19.35
C ASP A 264 19.30 11.47 -19.53
N GLU A 265 20.44 12.13 -19.32
CA GLU A 265 20.54 13.60 -19.40
C GLU A 265 20.13 14.15 -20.78
N ALA A 266 20.42 13.42 -21.86
CA ALA A 266 20.15 13.87 -23.23
C ALA A 266 18.65 13.79 -23.56
N LEU A 267 17.95 12.77 -23.07
CA LEU A 267 16.49 12.70 -23.17
C LEU A 267 15.83 13.72 -22.24
N PHE A 268 16.33 13.89 -21.01
CA PHE A 268 15.79 14.85 -20.06
C PHE A 268 15.94 16.30 -20.55
N ALA A 269 17.03 16.62 -21.24
CA ALA A 269 17.25 17.93 -21.86
C ALA A 269 16.25 18.27 -22.99
N GLN A 270 15.44 17.31 -23.45
CA GLN A 270 14.37 17.55 -24.43
C GLN A 270 13.05 17.96 -23.76
N VAL A 271 12.89 17.70 -22.46
CA VAL A 271 11.74 18.21 -21.68
C VAL A 271 11.85 19.73 -21.58
N PRO A 272 10.77 20.52 -21.70
CA PRO A 272 10.80 21.97 -21.47
C PRO A 272 11.36 22.32 -20.09
N GLU A 273 12.23 23.32 -20.02
CA GLU A 273 12.98 23.67 -18.80
C GLU A 273 12.07 23.94 -17.60
N GLU A 274 10.95 24.63 -17.83
CA GLU A 274 9.94 24.95 -16.83
C GLU A 274 9.19 23.74 -16.26
N ARG A 275 9.25 22.58 -16.94
CA ARG A 275 8.65 21.31 -16.52
C ARG A 275 9.64 20.28 -16.00
N ARG A 276 10.95 20.52 -16.14
CA ARG A 276 11.97 19.63 -15.57
C ARG A 276 11.93 19.70 -14.05
N ARG A 277 11.86 18.54 -13.41
CA ARG A 277 11.89 18.39 -11.95
C ARG A 277 12.91 17.35 -11.54
N SER A 278 13.51 17.58 -10.38
CA SER A 278 14.27 16.59 -9.62
C SER A 278 13.69 16.57 -8.21
N ALA A 279 13.53 15.37 -7.64
CA ALA A 279 12.96 15.17 -6.32
C ALA A 279 13.50 13.88 -5.69
N ARG A 280 12.98 13.55 -4.51
CA ARG A 280 13.14 12.24 -3.90
C ARG A 280 11.79 11.51 -3.85
N GLY A 281 11.85 10.19 -3.95
CA GLY A 281 10.68 9.32 -4.03
C GLY A 281 10.76 8.15 -3.06
N ILE A 282 9.59 7.74 -2.58
CA ILE A 282 9.36 6.49 -1.85
C ILE A 282 8.81 5.49 -2.85
N GLU A 283 9.59 4.45 -3.15
CA GLU A 283 9.12 3.31 -3.94
C GLU A 283 8.08 2.49 -3.15
N VAL A 284 6.84 2.48 -3.62
CA VAL A 284 5.70 1.78 -2.99
C VAL A 284 5.26 0.52 -3.76
N GLY A 285 5.84 0.28 -4.92
CA GLY A 285 5.67 -0.94 -5.69
C GLY A 285 6.48 -0.92 -6.97
N GLN A 286 6.60 -2.09 -7.58
CA GLN A 286 7.41 -2.28 -8.78
C GLN A 286 6.81 -3.40 -9.63
N ILE A 287 6.88 -3.25 -10.95
CA ILE A 287 6.45 -4.24 -11.93
C ILE A 287 7.61 -4.58 -12.86
N PHE A 288 7.75 -5.87 -13.17
CA PHE A 288 8.87 -6.42 -13.94
C PHE A 288 8.37 -7.39 -15.00
N TYR A 289 8.96 -7.32 -16.19
CA TYR A 289 8.94 -8.42 -17.16
C TYR A 289 10.36 -8.99 -17.30
N PHE A 290 10.54 -10.28 -16.99
CA PHE A 290 11.85 -10.94 -16.99
C PHE A 290 11.93 -12.15 -17.93
N GLY A 291 10.98 -12.27 -18.86
CA GLY A 291 10.98 -13.30 -19.88
C GLY A 291 11.02 -14.70 -19.28
N THR A 292 11.96 -15.51 -19.74
CA THR A 292 12.05 -16.93 -19.39
C THR A 292 13.00 -17.22 -18.22
N LYS A 293 13.49 -16.19 -17.52
CA LYS A 293 14.57 -16.28 -16.51
C LYS A 293 14.40 -17.38 -15.46
N TYR A 294 13.17 -17.65 -15.00
CA TYR A 294 12.89 -18.72 -14.05
C TYR A 294 12.37 -19.98 -14.74
N SER A 295 11.53 -19.81 -15.76
CA SER A 295 10.94 -20.93 -16.48
C SER A 295 11.95 -21.85 -17.18
N GLU A 296 13.03 -21.30 -17.74
CA GLU A 296 14.09 -22.06 -18.41
C GLU A 296 14.89 -22.93 -17.42
N PRO A 297 15.55 -22.37 -16.38
CA PRO A 297 16.35 -23.18 -15.46
C PRO A 297 15.50 -24.14 -14.62
N MET A 298 14.23 -23.82 -14.35
CA MET A 298 13.32 -24.67 -13.57
C MET A 298 12.44 -25.59 -14.43
N GLY A 299 12.56 -25.55 -15.77
CA GLY A 299 11.77 -26.41 -16.65
C GLY A 299 10.25 -26.19 -16.59
N ALA A 300 9.81 -24.95 -16.37
CA ALA A 300 8.40 -24.57 -16.42
C ALA A 300 7.96 -24.41 -17.87
N LEU A 301 7.60 -25.53 -18.50
CA LEU A 301 7.27 -25.62 -19.92
C LEU A 301 5.79 -25.92 -20.15
N VAL A 302 5.20 -25.32 -21.19
CA VAL A 302 3.86 -25.67 -21.71
C VAL A 302 3.95 -26.17 -23.14
N THR A 303 2.96 -26.95 -23.56
CA THR A 303 2.79 -27.34 -24.96
C THR A 303 2.10 -26.22 -25.72
N ASN A 304 2.72 -25.67 -26.76
CA ASN A 304 2.17 -24.61 -27.63
C ASN A 304 1.21 -25.18 -28.70
N GLU A 305 0.66 -24.32 -29.57
CA GLU A 305 -0.25 -24.72 -30.64
C GLU A 305 0.38 -25.68 -31.65
N ALA A 306 1.70 -25.61 -31.85
CA ALA A 306 2.47 -26.49 -32.73
C ALA A 306 2.81 -27.84 -32.09
N GLY A 307 2.45 -28.06 -30.81
CA GLY A 307 2.79 -29.29 -30.08
C GLY A 307 4.19 -29.29 -29.45
N GLU A 308 4.89 -28.16 -29.46
CA GLU A 308 6.24 -28.02 -28.92
C GLU A 308 6.19 -27.63 -27.44
N ARG A 309 7.16 -28.14 -26.65
CA ARG A 309 7.31 -27.73 -25.24
C ARG A 309 8.19 -26.49 -25.16
N VAL A 310 7.59 -25.37 -24.79
CA VAL A 310 8.27 -24.07 -24.70
C VAL A 310 8.24 -23.52 -23.28
N PRO A 311 9.31 -22.82 -22.82
CA PRO A 311 9.27 -22.11 -21.56
C PRO A 311 8.25 -20.97 -21.61
N VAL A 312 7.59 -20.70 -20.49
CA VAL A 312 6.63 -19.59 -20.38
C VAL A 312 7.33 -18.27 -20.11
N HIS A 313 6.79 -17.20 -20.71
CA HIS A 313 7.20 -15.84 -20.40
C HIS A 313 6.58 -15.41 -19.07
N MET A 314 7.39 -14.77 -18.25
CA MET A 314 7.01 -14.43 -16.88
C MET A 314 7.33 -12.98 -16.54
N GLY A 315 6.57 -12.45 -15.60
CA GLY A 315 6.82 -11.19 -14.92
C GLY A 315 6.43 -11.29 -13.45
N SER A 316 6.80 -10.26 -12.68
CA SER A 316 6.40 -10.13 -11.28
C SER A 316 5.96 -8.71 -10.96
N HIS A 317 5.10 -8.59 -9.97
CA HIS A 317 4.56 -7.30 -9.55
C HIS A 317 4.41 -7.24 -8.02
N GLY A 318 5.22 -6.39 -7.37
CA GLY A 318 5.23 -6.18 -5.92
C GLY A 318 4.58 -4.87 -5.47
N ILE A 319 3.82 -4.86 -4.37
CA ILE A 319 3.38 -3.67 -3.62
C ILE A 319 3.81 -3.85 -2.17
N GLY A 320 4.54 -2.88 -1.63
CA GLY A 320 4.93 -2.86 -0.22
C GLY A 320 3.75 -2.46 0.69
N VAL A 321 2.87 -3.40 1.04
CA VAL A 321 1.64 -3.13 1.81
C VAL A 321 1.93 -2.49 3.17
N SER A 322 2.93 -2.98 3.91
CA SER A 322 3.33 -2.34 5.17
C SER A 322 4.01 -0.98 4.96
N ARG A 323 4.81 -0.85 3.89
CA ARG A 323 5.51 0.39 3.53
C ARG A 323 4.50 1.50 3.16
N LEU A 324 3.40 1.14 2.51
CA LEU A 324 2.33 2.07 2.13
C LEU A 324 1.74 2.83 3.33
N VAL A 325 1.69 2.23 4.52
CA VAL A 325 1.21 2.93 5.72
C VAL A 325 2.12 4.11 6.05
N GLY A 326 3.44 3.93 5.97
CA GLY A 326 4.39 5.02 6.18
C GLY A 326 4.35 6.04 5.04
N ALA A 327 4.28 5.59 3.78
CA ALA A 327 4.19 6.47 2.61
C ALA A 327 2.94 7.37 2.64
N LEU A 328 1.79 6.82 3.06
CA LEU A 328 0.56 7.58 3.26
C LEU A 328 0.73 8.69 4.31
N ILE A 329 1.43 8.41 5.41
CA ILE A 329 1.66 9.43 6.45
C ILE A 329 2.66 10.48 5.97
N GLU A 330 3.73 10.08 5.27
CA GLU A 330 4.67 11.06 4.68
C GLU A 330 3.95 12.01 3.73
N ALA A 331 3.04 11.49 2.88
CA ALA A 331 2.24 12.29 1.96
C ALA A 331 1.12 13.10 2.65
N HIS A 332 0.61 12.63 3.79
CA HIS A 332 -0.59 13.20 4.43
C HIS A 332 -0.43 13.39 5.94
N HIS A 333 0.32 14.43 6.33
CA HIS A 333 0.43 14.86 7.73
C HIS A 333 0.55 16.39 7.85
N ASP A 334 0.31 16.90 9.06
CA ASP A 334 0.61 18.28 9.45
C ASP A 334 1.29 18.32 10.84
N GLU A 335 1.51 19.52 11.37
CA GLU A 335 2.14 19.70 12.69
C GLU A 335 1.35 19.05 13.85
N ARG A 336 0.05 18.83 13.68
CA ARG A 336 -0.82 18.26 14.72
C ARG A 336 -0.87 16.74 14.67
N GLY A 337 -0.60 16.12 13.51
CA GLY A 337 -0.61 14.68 13.39
C GLY A 337 -0.87 14.16 11.97
N ILE A 338 -1.35 12.93 11.92
CA ILE A 338 -1.70 12.25 10.66
C ILE A 338 -2.95 12.90 10.05
N VAL A 339 -3.10 12.83 8.72
CA VAL A 339 -4.32 13.21 7.99
C VAL A 339 -4.69 12.07 7.05
N TRP A 340 -5.51 11.11 7.50
CA TRP A 340 -5.84 9.97 6.64
C TRP A 340 -6.74 10.37 5.46
N PRO A 341 -6.49 9.85 4.26
CA PRO A 341 -7.50 9.77 3.22
C PRO A 341 -8.65 8.83 3.65
N GLU A 342 -9.87 9.14 3.22
CA GLU A 342 -11.08 8.43 3.65
C GLU A 342 -11.07 6.94 3.28
N GLY A 343 -10.44 6.56 2.17
CA GLY A 343 -10.33 5.17 1.73
C GLY A 343 -9.50 4.27 2.66
N VAL A 344 -8.55 4.84 3.41
CA VAL A 344 -7.57 4.10 4.22
C VAL A 344 -7.64 4.38 5.72
N THR A 345 -8.54 5.29 6.14
CA THR A 345 -8.65 5.67 7.55
C THR A 345 -9.04 4.49 8.46
N PRO A 346 -8.52 4.39 9.70
CA PRO A 346 -8.90 3.31 10.61
C PRO A 346 -10.33 3.46 11.16
N PHE A 347 -10.91 4.66 11.18
CA PHE A 347 -12.29 4.90 11.61
C PHE A 347 -12.84 6.07 10.81
N GLY A 348 -14.09 5.98 10.35
CA GLY A 348 -14.64 7.01 9.47
C GLY A 348 -14.90 8.34 10.20
N ALA A 349 -15.15 8.30 11.50
CA ALA A 349 -15.32 9.51 12.31
C ALA A 349 -14.90 9.30 13.78
N GLY A 350 -14.39 10.36 14.40
CA GLY A 350 -14.14 10.42 15.85
C GLY A 350 -15.24 11.20 16.56
N ILE A 351 -16.01 10.56 17.45
CA ILE A 351 -17.01 11.24 18.30
C ILE A 351 -16.32 11.70 19.58
N VAL A 352 -16.37 13.00 19.87
CA VAL A 352 -15.78 13.63 21.05
C VAL A 352 -16.87 14.18 21.96
N ASN A 353 -17.08 13.52 23.10
CA ASN A 353 -17.95 14.01 24.16
C ASN A 353 -17.21 15.03 25.04
N LEU A 354 -17.64 16.29 25.01
CA LEU A 354 -17.01 17.39 25.77
C LEU A 354 -17.36 17.39 27.27
N ARG A 355 -18.38 16.65 27.69
CA ARG A 355 -18.83 16.57 29.07
C ARG A 355 -19.24 15.14 29.42
N GLN A 356 -18.27 14.23 29.42
CA GLN A 356 -18.49 12.83 29.77
C GLN A 356 -19.17 12.70 31.14
N GLY A 357 -20.25 11.92 31.22
CA GLY A 357 -21.06 11.74 32.43
C GLY A 357 -22.26 12.69 32.54
N ASP A 358 -22.39 13.66 31.62
CA ASP A 358 -23.62 14.43 31.44
C ASP A 358 -24.65 13.60 30.68
N ALA A 359 -25.82 13.38 31.26
CA ALA A 359 -26.82 12.46 30.72
C ALA A 359 -27.27 12.82 29.29
N ALA A 360 -27.37 14.11 28.96
CA ALA A 360 -27.77 14.55 27.62
C ALA A 360 -26.63 14.37 26.62
N ALA A 361 -25.40 14.75 26.99
CA ALA A 361 -24.23 14.56 26.13
C ALA A 361 -23.91 13.08 25.87
N ASP A 362 -23.98 12.26 26.91
CA ASP A 362 -23.77 10.81 26.81
C ASP A 362 -24.83 10.19 25.88
N ALA A 363 -26.12 10.45 26.11
CA ALA A 363 -27.19 9.92 25.26
C ALA A 363 -27.06 10.35 23.78
N ALA A 364 -26.71 11.60 23.52
CA ALA A 364 -26.49 12.08 22.15
C ALA A 364 -25.28 11.41 21.47
N CYS A 365 -24.19 11.18 22.20
CA CYS A 365 -23.04 10.45 21.67
C CYS A 365 -23.38 8.98 21.37
N GLU A 366 -24.16 8.33 22.21
CA GLU A 366 -24.63 6.95 21.97
C GLU A 366 -25.54 6.85 20.74
N ASP A 367 -26.47 7.78 20.57
CA ASP A 367 -27.34 7.84 19.39
C ASP A 367 -26.51 8.00 18.12
N LEU A 368 -25.61 8.99 18.08
CA LEU A 368 -24.71 9.23 16.96
C LEU A 368 -23.82 8.01 16.67
N TYR A 369 -23.28 7.39 17.71
CA TYR A 369 -22.48 6.17 17.59
C TYR A 369 -23.25 5.05 16.91
N ALA A 370 -24.49 4.78 17.36
CA ALA A 370 -25.34 3.73 16.80
C ALA A 370 -25.71 4.03 15.33
N ARG A 371 -26.11 5.26 15.04
CA ARG A 371 -26.57 5.69 13.70
C ARG A 371 -25.44 5.71 12.68
N LEU A 372 -24.26 6.23 13.04
CA LEU A 372 -23.09 6.20 12.17
C LEU A 372 -22.59 4.77 11.93
N SER A 373 -22.65 3.91 12.95
CA SER A 373 -22.33 2.49 12.79
C SER A 373 -23.30 1.79 11.84
N ALA A 374 -24.61 2.04 11.99
CA ALA A 374 -25.64 1.50 11.10
C ALA A 374 -25.51 2.01 9.65
N ALA A 375 -24.99 3.22 9.46
CA ALA A 375 -24.69 3.79 8.16
C ALA A 375 -23.34 3.32 7.55
N GLY A 376 -22.60 2.42 8.21
CA GLY A 376 -21.34 1.88 7.70
C GLY A 376 -20.11 2.78 7.87
N VAL A 377 -20.20 3.86 8.67
CA VAL A 377 -19.11 4.84 8.86
C VAL A 377 -18.00 4.31 9.81
N ASP A 378 -18.32 3.36 10.68
CA ASP A 378 -17.39 2.80 11.69
C ASP A 378 -16.74 3.87 12.60
N PRO A 379 -17.52 4.48 13.51
CA PRO A 379 -17.05 5.57 14.37
C PRO A 379 -16.18 5.10 15.55
N LEU A 380 -15.20 5.92 15.92
CA LEU A 380 -14.46 5.84 17.20
C LEU A 380 -15.04 6.86 18.19
N TYR A 381 -15.64 6.38 19.27
CA TYR A 381 -16.16 7.25 20.33
C TYR A 381 -15.12 7.42 21.45
N ASP A 382 -14.60 8.65 21.64
CA ASP A 382 -13.79 9.03 22.79
C ASP A 382 -14.67 9.28 24.04
N ASP A 383 -14.99 8.18 24.71
CA ASP A 383 -15.78 8.10 25.93
C ASP A 383 -14.94 8.20 27.21
N ARG A 384 -13.68 8.63 27.11
CA ARG A 384 -12.80 8.79 28.28
C ARG A 384 -13.25 9.97 29.14
N SER A 385 -13.02 9.86 30.45
CA SER A 385 -13.20 10.96 31.41
C SER A 385 -12.01 11.94 31.39
N GLU A 386 -11.77 12.53 30.21
CA GLU A 386 -10.65 13.44 29.94
C GLU A 386 -11.13 14.85 29.55
N ARG A 387 -10.26 15.85 29.71
CA ARG A 387 -10.58 17.23 29.30
C ARG A 387 -10.68 17.34 27.78
N ALA A 388 -11.53 18.25 27.29
CA ALA A 388 -11.71 18.52 25.87
C ALA A 388 -10.38 18.67 25.09
N GLY A 389 -9.43 19.45 25.61
CA GLY A 389 -8.13 19.63 24.98
C GLY A 389 -7.32 18.34 24.79
N ALA A 390 -7.39 17.40 25.74
CA ALA A 390 -6.71 16.11 25.62
C ALA A 390 -7.38 15.20 24.58
N LYS A 391 -8.72 15.24 24.49
CA LYS A 391 -9.48 14.53 23.46
C LYS A 391 -9.19 15.08 22.06
N PHE A 392 -9.18 16.40 21.91
CA PHE A 392 -8.83 17.06 20.64
C PHE A 392 -7.41 16.74 20.20
N ALA A 393 -6.42 16.85 21.10
CA ALA A 393 -5.04 16.50 20.79
C ALA A 393 -4.89 15.03 20.36
N THR A 394 -5.65 14.11 20.98
CA THR A 394 -5.67 12.71 20.56
C THR A 394 -6.26 12.56 19.15
N MET A 395 -7.41 13.18 18.88
CA MET A 395 -8.08 13.08 17.57
C MET A 395 -7.26 13.70 16.44
N ASP A 396 -6.62 14.83 16.70
CA ASP A 396 -5.75 15.50 15.73
C ASP A 396 -4.49 14.66 15.43
N LEU A 397 -3.93 14.00 16.45
CA LEU A 397 -2.76 13.12 16.33
C LEU A 397 -3.06 11.88 15.47
N ILE A 398 -4.16 11.18 15.76
CA ILE A 398 -4.50 9.92 15.07
C ILE A 398 -5.09 10.14 13.67
N GLY A 399 -5.57 11.35 13.38
CA GLY A 399 -5.82 11.81 12.01
C GLY A 399 -7.08 11.30 11.34
N LEU A 400 -8.15 11.01 12.10
CA LEU A 400 -9.43 10.62 11.50
C LEU A 400 -9.98 11.76 10.62
N PRO A 401 -10.51 11.49 9.41
CA PRO A 401 -10.94 12.54 8.48
C PRO A 401 -12.00 13.47 9.07
N TRP A 402 -12.90 12.93 9.90
CA TRP A 402 -14.04 13.63 10.46
C TRP A 402 -14.05 13.55 11.98
N ARG A 403 -14.24 14.69 12.65
CA ARG A 403 -14.46 14.77 14.08
C ARG A 403 -15.86 15.32 14.37
N VAL A 404 -16.62 14.61 15.17
CA VAL A 404 -17.97 14.99 15.63
C VAL A 404 -17.85 15.46 17.07
N THR A 405 -18.01 16.75 17.31
CA THR A 405 -17.92 17.35 18.64
C THR A 405 -19.32 17.48 19.24
N VAL A 406 -19.54 16.87 20.40
CA VAL A 406 -20.81 16.90 21.13
C VAL A 406 -20.62 17.62 22.45
N GLY A 407 -21.36 18.71 22.66
CA GLY A 407 -21.27 19.50 23.89
C GLY A 407 -22.61 20.12 24.31
N PRO A 408 -22.78 20.47 25.61
CA PRO A 408 -24.06 20.95 26.13
C PRO A 408 -24.62 22.18 25.42
N ARG A 409 -23.76 23.10 24.97
CA ARG A 409 -24.18 24.32 24.26
C ARG A 409 -24.82 24.00 22.90
N GLY A 410 -24.17 23.14 22.10
CA GLY A 410 -24.71 22.73 20.80
C GLY A 410 -26.01 21.95 20.97
N LEU A 411 -26.06 21.02 21.94
CA LEU A 411 -27.25 20.23 22.22
C LEU A 411 -28.45 21.07 22.65
N ALA A 412 -28.23 22.16 23.40
CA ALA A 412 -29.31 23.10 23.75
C ALA A 412 -29.91 23.80 22.52
N ASN A 413 -29.13 23.92 21.44
CA ASN A 413 -29.56 24.49 20.16
C ASN A 413 -29.97 23.40 19.13
N GLY A 414 -29.96 22.11 19.52
CA GLY A 414 -30.28 20.99 18.62
C GLY A 414 -29.21 20.68 17.57
N VAL A 415 -27.97 21.12 17.76
CA VAL A 415 -26.86 20.96 16.81
C VAL A 415 -25.65 20.28 17.42
N VAL A 416 -24.81 19.73 16.54
CA VAL A 416 -23.48 19.20 16.81
C VAL A 416 -22.50 19.78 15.79
N GLU A 417 -21.21 19.78 16.11
CA GLU A 417 -20.19 20.32 15.22
C GLU A 417 -19.48 19.18 14.48
N LEU A 418 -19.34 19.32 13.16
CA LEU A 418 -18.53 18.46 12.32
C LEU A 418 -17.27 19.22 11.87
N THR A 419 -16.09 18.71 12.23
CA THR A 419 -14.79 19.25 11.79
C THR A 419 -14.14 18.32 10.76
N GLU A 420 -13.68 18.89 9.64
CA GLU A 420 -12.82 18.19 8.69
C GLU A 420 -11.35 18.28 9.14
N ARG A 421 -10.67 17.15 9.31
CA ARG A 421 -9.28 17.09 9.79
C ARG A 421 -8.28 17.73 8.81
N ARG A 422 -8.53 17.59 7.50
CA ARG A 422 -7.66 18.10 6.43
C ARG A 422 -7.63 19.62 6.39
N THR A 423 -8.79 20.27 6.45
CA THR A 423 -8.91 21.73 6.31
C THR A 423 -9.03 22.47 7.64
N GLY A 424 -9.40 21.77 8.72
CA GLY A 424 -9.72 22.37 10.01
C GLY A 424 -11.05 23.13 10.03
N ARG A 425 -11.84 23.09 8.95
CA ARG A 425 -13.14 23.76 8.90
C ARG A 425 -14.15 23.01 9.76
N SER A 426 -14.90 23.77 10.57
CA SER A 426 -16.00 23.28 11.40
C SER A 426 -17.32 23.84 10.91
N GLU A 427 -18.37 23.04 10.98
CA GLU A 427 -19.74 23.42 10.67
C GLU A 427 -20.70 22.87 11.73
N GLU A 428 -21.60 23.70 12.25
CA GLU A 428 -22.69 23.27 13.12
C GLU A 428 -23.86 22.77 12.28
N MET A 429 -24.38 21.59 12.60
CA MET A 429 -25.51 20.99 11.89
C MET A 429 -26.33 20.07 12.80
N THR A 430 -27.52 19.70 12.35
CA THR A 430 -28.34 18.72 13.08
C THR A 430 -27.70 17.33 13.04
N PRO A 431 -27.93 16.47 14.05
CA PRO A 431 -27.47 15.08 14.04
C PRO A 431 -27.88 14.32 12.77
N ASP A 432 -29.07 14.58 12.24
CA ASP A 432 -29.60 13.95 11.03
C ASP A 432 -28.80 14.34 9.79
N ALA A 433 -28.53 15.64 9.61
CA ALA A 433 -27.72 16.13 8.50
C ALA A 433 -26.28 15.59 8.57
N LEU A 434 -25.72 15.50 9.78
CA LEU A 434 -24.38 14.95 10.00
C LEU A 434 -24.28 13.49 9.56
N VAL A 435 -25.21 12.64 10.02
CA VAL A 435 -25.21 11.22 9.67
C VAL A 435 -25.39 11.04 8.16
N ALA A 436 -26.29 11.79 7.53
CA ALA A 436 -26.51 11.73 6.09
C ALA A 436 -25.25 12.11 5.30
N ARG A 437 -24.57 13.20 5.71
CA ARG A 437 -23.34 13.66 5.07
C ARG A 437 -22.22 12.64 5.15
N LEU A 438 -21.96 12.08 6.34
CA LEU A 438 -20.91 11.07 6.51
C LEU A 438 -21.25 9.76 5.78
N ALA A 439 -22.52 9.34 5.79
CA ALA A 439 -22.96 8.17 5.02
C ALA A 439 -22.70 8.37 3.52
N GLN A 440 -23.01 9.55 2.97
CA GLN A 440 -22.77 9.86 1.56
C GLN A 440 -21.28 9.84 1.20
N ILE A 441 -20.41 10.38 2.05
CA ILE A 441 -18.95 10.39 1.84
C ILE A 441 -18.39 8.97 1.75
N TYR A 442 -18.84 8.08 2.64
CA TYR A 442 -18.34 6.71 2.70
C TYR A 442 -19.03 5.73 1.75
N ALA A 443 -20.25 6.03 1.28
CA ALA A 443 -20.93 5.22 0.27
C ALA A 443 -20.21 5.21 -1.10
N ALA A 444 -19.41 6.24 -1.38
CA ALA A 444 -18.69 6.41 -2.64
C ALA A 444 -17.29 5.73 -2.67
N ARG A 445 -16.92 4.91 -1.68
CA ARG A 445 -15.53 4.50 -1.43
C ARG A 445 -15.31 2.99 -1.31
#